data_AF-A0A947WB45-F1
#
_entry.id   AF-A0A947WB45-F1
#
_cell.length_a   1.000
_cell.length_b   1.000
_cell.length_c   1.000
_cell.angle_alpha   90.00
_cell.angle_beta   90.00
_cell.angle_gamma   90.00
#
_symmetry.space_group_name_H-M   'P 1'
#
loop_
_entity.id
_entity.type
_entity.pdbx_description
1 polymer ?
#
loop_
_entity_poly.entity_id
_entity_poly.type
_entity_poly.pdbx_seq_one_letter_code
_entity_poly.pdbx_strand_id
1 'polypeptide(L)'
;MRQLVVLVGLPGSGKTALHQKKSEWVVVSKDAIRQSVFRHSYEPEYEDAVDRIFSATLIETVESSADIVCIDDLNLLRKERRSYIELGHMTGRETIAIVMPYDPIDEIYQLVQSQLEELSMSSPKTRVATFPRERFDAMLRCYEAVLPAEGFARIEREDSLPRVSGITKSQSIARREKKREEKQNPIPLFAG
;
A
#
# COMPACT_ATOMS: atom_id res chain seq x y z
N MET A 1 15.25 -15.31 8.11
CA MET A 1 14.11 -16.10 7.60
C MET A 1 13.29 -15.16 6.74
N ARG A 2 12.94 -15.55 5.51
CA ARG A 2 12.20 -14.66 4.59
C ARG A 2 10.71 -14.65 4.94
N GLN A 3 10.06 -13.52 4.78
CA GLN A 3 8.69 -13.28 5.20
C GLN A 3 7.82 -12.81 4.04
N LEU A 4 6.54 -13.18 4.11
CA LEU A 4 5.46 -12.65 3.28
C LEU A 4 4.43 -12.02 4.23
N VAL A 5 4.42 -10.70 4.30
CA VAL A 5 3.51 -9.91 5.13
C VAL A 5 2.25 -9.60 4.33
N VAL A 6 1.09 -9.90 4.89
CA VAL A 6 -0.22 -9.60 4.31
C VAL A 6 -0.90 -8.57 5.20
N LEU A 7 -1.04 -7.34 4.70
CA LEU A 7 -1.81 -6.31 5.41
C LEU A 7 -3.30 -6.58 5.22
N VAL A 8 -4.08 -6.53 6.29
CA VAL A 8 -5.53 -6.78 6.25
C VAL A 8 -6.26 -5.62 6.88
N GLY A 9 -7.04 -4.88 6.08
CA GLY A 9 -7.75 -3.72 6.61
C GLY A 9 -8.50 -2.92 5.55
N LEU A 10 -9.48 -2.15 6.02
CA LEU A 10 -10.28 -1.27 5.19
C LEU A 10 -9.44 -0.14 4.55
N PRO A 11 -9.93 0.51 3.47
CA PRO A 11 -9.36 1.78 3.04
C PRO A 11 -9.28 2.76 4.22
N GLY A 12 -8.21 3.55 4.32
CA GLY A 12 -8.03 4.51 5.42
C GLY A 12 -7.53 3.91 6.74
N SER A 13 -7.43 2.58 6.88
CA SER A 13 -6.97 1.92 8.12
C SER A 13 -5.48 2.12 8.45
N GLY A 14 -4.75 2.86 7.62
CA GLY A 14 -3.34 3.17 7.83
C GLY A 14 -2.32 2.17 7.28
N LYS A 15 -2.71 1.24 6.40
CA LYS A 15 -1.78 0.27 5.77
C LYS A 15 -0.58 0.96 5.13
N THR A 16 -0.85 1.99 4.32
CA THR A 16 0.19 2.77 3.65
C THR A 16 1.12 3.47 4.62
N ALA A 17 0.55 4.08 5.68
CA ALA A 17 1.33 4.74 6.73
C ALA A 17 2.19 3.76 7.54
N LEU A 18 1.75 2.52 7.70
CA LEU A 18 2.52 1.47 8.38
C LEU A 18 3.76 1.09 7.57
N HIS A 19 3.58 0.68 6.32
CA HIS A 19 4.70 0.18 5.53
C HIS A 19 5.67 1.30 5.09
N GLN A 20 5.22 2.56 5.01
CA GLN A 20 6.12 3.70 4.76
C GLN A 20 7.17 3.90 5.87
N LYS A 21 6.89 3.42 7.09
CA LYS A 21 7.85 3.43 8.20
C LYS A 21 8.81 2.25 8.19
N LYS A 22 8.62 1.30 7.26
CA LYS A 22 9.35 0.03 7.15
C LYS A 22 10.15 0.02 5.85
N SER A 23 11.24 0.80 5.83
CA SER A 23 12.08 0.98 4.64
C SER A 23 12.69 -0.33 4.10
N GLU A 24 12.75 -1.35 4.94
CA GLU A 24 13.26 -2.68 4.62
C GLU A 24 12.23 -3.59 3.90
N TRP A 25 10.97 -3.16 3.79
CA TRP A 25 9.91 -3.94 3.13
C TRP A 25 9.86 -3.63 1.64
N VAL A 26 9.79 -4.68 0.82
CA VAL A 26 9.40 -4.54 -0.59
C VAL A 26 7.89 -4.69 -0.69
N VAL A 27 7.19 -3.64 -1.11
CA VAL A 27 5.73 -3.57 -1.07
C VAL A 27 5.15 -3.74 -2.47
N VAL A 28 4.14 -4.61 -2.60
CA VAL A 28 3.33 -4.78 -3.81
C VAL A 28 1.92 -4.31 -3.49
N SER A 29 1.44 -3.30 -4.24
CA SER A 29 0.17 -2.64 -3.99
C SER A 29 -0.60 -2.38 -5.29
N LYS A 30 -1.89 -2.73 -5.32
CA LYS A 30 -2.76 -2.39 -6.44
C LYS A 30 -2.95 -0.88 -6.58
N ASP A 31 -3.02 -0.14 -5.47
CA ASP A 31 -3.13 1.32 -5.50
C ASP A 31 -1.89 1.97 -6.11
N ALA A 32 -0.70 1.47 -5.79
CA ALA A 32 0.53 1.93 -6.41
C ALA A 32 0.53 1.67 -7.93
N ILE A 33 0.03 0.52 -8.38
CA ILE A 33 -0.09 0.18 -9.81
C ILE A 33 -1.11 1.11 -10.51
N ARG A 34 -2.31 1.27 -9.94
CA ARG A 34 -3.35 2.17 -10.47
C ARG A 34 -2.81 3.59 -10.67
N GLN A 35 -2.09 4.12 -9.67
CA GLN A 35 -1.56 5.48 -9.70
C GLN A 35 -0.35 5.64 -10.63
N SER A 36 0.58 4.68 -10.64
CA SER A 36 1.83 4.80 -11.41
C SER A 36 1.64 4.48 -12.90
N VAL A 37 0.86 3.44 -13.22
CA VAL A 37 0.65 2.94 -14.57
C VAL A 37 -0.53 3.62 -15.24
N PHE A 38 -1.69 3.64 -14.57
CA PHE A 38 -2.93 4.12 -15.18
C PHE A 38 -3.24 5.58 -14.87
N ARG A 39 -2.55 6.21 -13.90
CA ARG A 39 -2.84 7.57 -13.43
C ARG A 39 -4.28 7.73 -12.93
N HIS A 40 -4.84 6.68 -12.34
CA HIS A 40 -6.17 6.70 -11.72
C HIS A 40 -6.07 6.21 -10.27
N SER A 41 -6.95 6.66 -9.39
CA SER A 41 -7.09 6.07 -8.06
C SER A 41 -7.92 4.79 -8.11
N TYR A 42 -8.93 4.73 -8.98
CA TYR A 42 -9.75 3.55 -9.26
C TYR A 42 -10.56 3.77 -10.54
N GLU A 43 -10.59 2.77 -11.42
CA GLU A 43 -11.43 2.76 -12.62
C GLU A 43 -11.75 1.30 -12.98
N PRO A 44 -13.01 0.85 -12.95
CA PRO A 44 -13.37 -0.56 -13.18
C PRO A 44 -12.80 -1.15 -14.47
N GLU A 45 -12.69 -0.35 -15.54
CA GLU A 45 -12.18 -0.78 -16.84
C GLU A 45 -10.71 -1.23 -16.81
N TYR A 46 -9.94 -0.81 -15.82
CA TYR A 46 -8.52 -1.16 -15.69
C TYR A 46 -8.26 -2.30 -14.70
N GLU A 47 -9.25 -2.74 -13.93
CA GLU A 47 -9.02 -3.67 -12.81
C GLU A 47 -8.46 -5.02 -13.27
N ASP A 48 -8.92 -5.57 -14.40
CA ASP A 48 -8.35 -6.81 -14.99
C ASP A 48 -6.87 -6.66 -15.37
N ALA A 49 -6.45 -5.46 -15.78
CA ALA A 49 -5.05 -5.19 -16.09
C ALA A 49 -4.23 -4.97 -14.81
N VAL A 50 -4.80 -4.27 -13.83
CA VAL A 50 -4.20 -4.07 -12.50
C VAL A 50 -3.95 -5.41 -11.82
N ASP A 51 -4.91 -6.33 -11.85
CA ASP A 51 -4.79 -7.66 -11.25
C ASP A 51 -3.70 -8.51 -11.89
N ARG A 52 -3.56 -8.45 -13.23
CA ARG A 52 -2.49 -9.14 -13.95
C ARG A 52 -1.11 -8.56 -13.62
N ILE A 53 -0.98 -7.22 -13.61
CA ILE A 53 0.28 -6.56 -13.25
C ILE A 53 0.63 -6.88 -11.79
N PHE A 54 -0.34 -6.78 -10.88
CA PHE A 54 -0.16 -7.12 -9.47
C PHE A 54 0.34 -8.55 -9.30
N SER A 55 -0.29 -9.51 -9.97
CA SER A 55 0.10 -10.92 -9.91
C SER A 55 1.52 -11.15 -10.39
N ALA A 56 1.89 -10.56 -11.55
CA ALA A 56 3.24 -10.66 -12.09
C ALA A 56 4.28 -10.01 -11.17
N THR A 57 4.01 -8.79 -10.69
CA THR A 57 4.89 -8.09 -9.75
C THR A 57 5.05 -8.88 -8.45
N LEU A 58 3.97 -9.46 -7.92
CA LEU A 58 4.02 -10.27 -6.72
C LEU A 58 4.92 -11.50 -6.89
N ILE A 59 4.75 -12.26 -7.97
CA ILE A 59 5.57 -13.44 -8.28
C ILE A 59 7.06 -13.08 -8.33
N GLU A 60 7.43 -12.10 -9.15
CA GLU A 60 8.83 -11.65 -9.26
C GLU A 60 9.39 -11.17 -7.91
N THR A 61 8.55 -10.47 -7.13
CA THR A 61 8.97 -9.94 -5.83
C THR A 61 9.18 -11.05 -4.80
N VAL A 62 8.33 -12.07 -4.75
CA VAL A 62 8.50 -13.19 -3.79
C VAL A 62 9.66 -14.11 -4.15
N GLU A 63 10.00 -14.25 -5.44
CA GLU A 63 11.16 -15.02 -5.90
C GLU A 63 12.49 -14.28 -5.68
N SER A 64 12.44 -12.96 -5.50
CA SER A 64 13.62 -12.15 -5.21
C SER A 64 14.31 -12.52 -3.88
N SER A 65 15.51 -11.97 -3.68
CA SER A 65 16.26 -12.10 -2.43
C SER A 65 15.70 -11.27 -1.27
N ALA A 66 14.63 -10.49 -1.48
CA ALA A 66 14.05 -9.63 -0.46
C ALA A 66 13.67 -10.42 0.79
N ASP A 67 14.13 -9.95 1.95
CA ASP A 67 13.85 -10.59 3.24
C ASP A 67 12.37 -10.47 3.59
N ILE A 68 11.75 -9.32 3.32
CA ILE A 68 10.34 -9.07 3.62
C ILE A 68 9.64 -8.55 2.36
N VAL A 69 8.62 -9.29 1.93
CA VAL A 69 7.68 -8.87 0.88
C VAL A 69 6.35 -8.57 1.53
N CYS A 70 5.80 -7.39 1.29
CA CYS A 70 4.55 -6.93 1.86
C CYS A 70 3.48 -6.78 0.77
N ILE A 71 2.32 -7.37 1.00
CA ILE A 71 1.13 -7.19 0.17
C ILE A 71 0.27 -6.11 0.81
N ASP A 72 0.22 -4.94 0.18
CA ASP A 72 -0.65 -3.82 0.56
C ASP A 72 -1.87 -3.78 -0.36
N ASP A 73 -2.90 -4.53 0.05
CA ASP A 73 -4.25 -4.52 -0.51
C ASP A 73 -5.26 -4.67 0.65
N LEU A 74 -6.55 -4.72 0.36
CA LEU A 74 -7.59 -4.80 1.39
C LEU A 74 -7.60 -6.15 2.11
N ASN A 75 -7.46 -7.25 1.35
CA ASN A 75 -7.37 -8.63 1.85
C ASN A 75 -8.50 -9.03 2.80
N LEU A 76 -9.71 -8.54 2.53
CA LEU A 76 -10.87 -8.64 3.43
C LEU A 76 -11.44 -10.05 3.50
N LEU A 77 -11.31 -10.82 2.42
CA LEU A 77 -11.89 -12.16 2.30
C LEU A 77 -10.85 -13.25 2.62
N ARG A 78 -11.28 -14.30 3.33
CA ARG A 78 -10.46 -15.48 3.62
C ARG A 78 -9.99 -16.19 2.35
N LYS A 79 -10.84 -16.23 1.32
CA LYS A 79 -10.50 -16.83 0.02
C LYS A 79 -9.30 -16.13 -0.63
N GLU A 80 -9.24 -14.80 -0.53
CA GLU A 80 -8.11 -14.01 -1.05
C GLU A 80 -6.86 -14.28 -0.23
N ARG A 81 -6.96 -14.22 1.10
CA ARG A 81 -5.82 -14.46 2.00
C ARG A 81 -5.21 -15.84 1.85
N ARG A 82 -6.04 -16.86 1.57
CA ARG A 82 -5.59 -18.24 1.35
C ARG A 82 -4.54 -18.35 0.24
N SER A 83 -4.68 -17.61 -0.86
CA SER A 83 -3.71 -17.69 -1.96
C SER A 83 -2.32 -17.19 -1.54
N TYR A 84 -2.26 -16.20 -0.63
CA TYR A 84 -0.99 -15.72 -0.08
C TYR A 84 -0.37 -16.68 0.93
N ILE A 85 -1.19 -17.39 1.69
CA ILE A 85 -0.71 -18.46 2.58
C ILE A 85 -0.10 -19.59 1.75
N GLU A 86 -0.79 -20.02 0.69
CA GLU A 86 -0.28 -21.02 -0.26
C GLU A 86 1.01 -20.53 -0.94
N LEU A 87 1.06 -19.27 -1.38
CA LEU A 87 2.26 -18.66 -1.97
C LEU A 87 3.45 -18.65 -1.01
N GLY A 88 3.24 -18.27 0.25
CA GLY A 88 4.29 -18.30 1.27
C GLY A 88 4.81 -19.71 1.51
N HIS A 89 3.92 -20.71 1.56
CA HIS A 89 4.32 -22.11 1.66
C HIS A 89 5.17 -22.55 0.46
N MET A 90 4.72 -22.27 -0.77
CA MET A 90 5.42 -22.62 -2.01
C MET A 90 6.80 -21.97 -2.13
N THR A 91 6.96 -20.76 -1.60
CA THR A 91 8.21 -19.98 -1.66
C THR A 91 9.09 -20.12 -0.42
N GLY A 92 8.69 -20.96 0.55
CA GLY A 92 9.42 -21.14 1.81
C GLY A 92 9.48 -19.88 2.67
N ARG A 93 8.52 -18.96 2.51
CA ARG A 93 8.39 -17.72 3.29
C ARG A 93 7.43 -17.93 4.45
N GLU A 94 7.77 -17.34 5.59
CA GLU A 94 6.86 -17.24 6.74
C GLU A 94 5.74 -16.23 6.43
N THR A 95 4.49 -16.70 6.29
CA THR A 95 3.35 -15.81 6.01
C THR A 95 2.79 -15.21 7.30
N ILE A 96 2.78 -13.89 7.38
CA ILE A 96 2.33 -13.12 8.55
C ILE A 96 1.16 -12.24 8.14
N ALA A 97 0.06 -12.28 8.90
CA ALA A 97 -1.02 -11.31 8.76
C ALA A 97 -0.80 -10.14 9.72
N ILE A 98 -0.90 -8.90 9.23
CA ILE A 98 -1.00 -7.71 10.08
C ILE A 98 -2.39 -7.13 9.90
N VAL A 99 -3.19 -7.20 10.96
CA VAL A 99 -4.58 -6.75 10.97
C VAL A 99 -4.62 -5.30 11.43
N MET A 100 -5.12 -4.43 10.56
CA MET A 100 -5.26 -3.01 10.81
C MET A 100 -6.50 -2.68 11.65
N PRO A 101 -6.52 -1.55 12.36
CA PRO A 101 -7.71 -1.11 13.09
C PRO A 101 -8.87 -0.82 12.12
N TYR A 102 -10.08 -1.16 12.54
CA TYR A 102 -11.32 -0.90 11.80
C TYR A 102 -12.36 -0.11 12.63
N ASP A 103 -11.99 0.36 13.82
CA ASP A 103 -12.81 1.14 14.73
C ASP A 103 -12.01 2.36 15.24
N PRO A 104 -12.62 3.56 15.37
CA PRO A 104 -13.97 3.94 14.97
C PRO A 104 -14.18 4.03 13.45
N ILE A 105 -15.22 3.36 12.96
CA ILE A 105 -15.55 3.22 11.52
C ILE A 105 -15.70 4.58 10.83
N ASP A 106 -16.36 5.54 11.48
CA ASP A 106 -16.59 6.87 10.91
C ASP A 106 -15.28 7.66 10.75
N GLU A 107 -14.36 7.56 11.71
CA GLU A 107 -13.05 8.22 11.59
C GLU A 107 -12.25 7.60 10.44
N ILE A 108 -12.28 6.27 10.28
CA ILE A 108 -11.63 5.59 9.16
C ILE A 108 -12.20 6.06 7.82
N TYR A 109 -13.52 6.17 7.70
CA TYR A 109 -14.12 6.70 6.48
C TYR A 109 -13.69 8.15 6.21
N GLN A 110 -13.63 9.01 7.24
CA GLN A 110 -13.13 10.38 7.10
C GLN A 110 -11.68 10.42 6.64
N LEU A 111 -10.82 9.53 7.15
CA LEU A 111 -9.43 9.39 6.69
C LEU A 111 -9.37 9.09 5.19
N VAL A 112 -10.24 8.21 4.68
CA VAL A 112 -10.32 7.94 3.23
C VAL A 112 -10.67 9.19 2.44
N GLN A 113 -11.67 9.96 2.89
CA GLN A 113 -12.07 11.19 2.21
C GLN A 113 -10.93 12.21 2.18
N SER A 114 -10.26 12.44 3.32
CA SER A 114 -9.11 13.34 3.39
C SER A 114 -7.95 12.90 2.49
N GLN A 115 -7.67 11.59 2.41
CA GLN A 115 -6.62 11.04 1.54
C GLN A 115 -6.95 11.22 0.05
N LEU A 116 -8.20 11.03 -0.36
CA LEU A 116 -8.62 11.26 -1.74
C LEU A 116 -8.58 12.74 -2.11
N GLU A 117 -8.97 13.62 -1.18
CA GLU A 117 -8.86 15.07 -1.35
C GLU A 117 -7.39 15.49 -1.51
N GLU A 118 -6.50 15.02 -0.63
CA GLU A 118 -5.05 15.27 -0.74
C GLU A 118 -4.46 14.74 -2.04
N LEU A 119 -4.86 13.53 -2.48
CA LEU A 119 -4.42 12.97 -3.75
C LEU A 119 -4.86 13.83 -4.95
N SER A 120 -6.08 14.38 -4.90
CA SER A 120 -6.60 15.25 -5.95
C SER A 120 -5.84 16.57 -6.05
N MET A 121 -5.36 17.11 -4.92
CA MET A 121 -4.57 18.34 -4.87
C MET A 121 -3.10 18.13 -5.23
N SER A 122 -2.49 17.04 -4.75
CA SER A 122 -1.05 16.79 -4.88
C SER A 122 -0.66 16.22 -6.25
N SER A 123 -1.59 15.53 -6.93
CA SER A 123 -1.33 14.82 -8.18
C SER A 123 -2.34 15.23 -9.26
N PRO A 124 -2.26 16.44 -9.84
CA PRO A 124 -3.26 16.94 -10.79
C PRO A 124 -3.37 16.12 -12.09
N LYS A 125 -2.41 15.22 -12.35
CA LYS A 125 -2.47 14.27 -13.48
C LYS A 125 -3.17 12.96 -13.15
N THR A 126 -3.42 12.68 -11.86
CA THR A 126 -4.12 11.49 -11.40
C THR A 126 -5.61 11.78 -11.34
N ARG A 127 -6.42 10.96 -12.00
CA ARG A 127 -7.87 11.03 -11.84
C ARG A 127 -8.27 10.34 -10.55
N VAL A 128 -8.90 11.10 -9.65
CA VAL A 128 -9.36 10.59 -8.36
C VAL A 128 -10.85 10.27 -8.47
N ALA A 129 -11.20 9.00 -8.32
CA ALA A 129 -12.58 8.56 -8.26
C ALA A 129 -13.26 9.00 -6.96
N THR A 130 -14.57 9.22 -7.03
CA THR A 130 -15.38 9.39 -5.81
C THR A 130 -15.44 8.08 -5.04
N PHE A 131 -15.52 8.18 -3.72
CA PHE A 131 -15.62 7.01 -2.84
C PHE A 131 -16.81 7.17 -1.90
N PRO A 132 -18.01 6.77 -2.33
CA PRO A 132 -19.24 6.92 -1.54
C PRO A 132 -19.23 6.06 -0.28
N ARG A 133 -19.97 6.49 0.74
CA ARG A 133 -20.09 5.78 2.02
C ARG A 133 -20.66 4.38 1.85
N GLU A 134 -21.59 4.21 0.92
CA GLU A 134 -22.23 2.93 0.63
C GLU A 134 -21.23 1.87 0.15
N ARG A 135 -20.22 2.30 -0.61
CA ARG A 135 -19.13 1.41 -1.06
C ARG A 135 -18.24 1.01 0.10
N PHE A 136 -17.92 1.95 0.99
CA PHE A 136 -17.16 1.66 2.21
C PHE A 136 -17.91 0.68 3.13
N ASP A 137 -19.20 0.92 3.36
CA ASP A 137 -20.04 0.04 4.17
C ASP A 137 -20.20 -1.35 3.53
N ALA A 138 -20.23 -1.44 2.19
CA ALA A 138 -20.22 -2.72 1.48
C ALA A 138 -18.92 -3.50 1.72
N MET A 139 -17.76 -2.82 1.70
CA MET A 139 -16.48 -3.45 2.03
C MET A 139 -16.44 -3.92 3.49
N LEU A 140 -16.95 -3.10 4.43
CA LEU A 140 -17.05 -3.47 5.84
C LEU A 140 -17.92 -4.72 6.04
N ARG A 141 -19.07 -4.84 5.36
CA ARG A 141 -19.94 -6.02 5.43
C ARG A 141 -19.27 -7.31 4.92
N CYS A 142 -18.35 -7.18 3.97
CA CYS A 142 -17.58 -8.29 3.44
C CYS A 142 -16.34 -8.62 4.28
N TYR A 143 -16.02 -7.85 5.32
CA TYR A 143 -14.84 -8.10 6.14
C TYR A 143 -14.96 -9.42 6.91
N GLU A 144 -14.10 -10.38 6.58
CA GLU A 144 -13.99 -11.63 7.30
C GLU A 144 -12.81 -11.56 8.27
N ALA A 145 -13.09 -11.68 9.57
CA ALA A 145 -12.06 -11.68 10.61
C ALA A 145 -10.94 -12.70 10.32
N VAL A 146 -9.70 -12.26 10.54
CA VAL A 146 -8.52 -13.13 10.38
C VAL A 146 -8.46 -14.12 11.54
N LEU A 147 -8.53 -15.40 11.22
CA LEU A 147 -8.54 -16.48 12.21
C LEU A 147 -7.22 -17.27 12.21
N PRO A 148 -6.76 -17.77 13.37
CA PRO A 148 -5.59 -18.65 13.43
C PRO A 148 -5.68 -19.88 12.52
N ALA A 149 -6.88 -20.41 12.32
CA ALA A 149 -7.14 -21.58 11.48
C ALA A 149 -6.89 -21.34 9.97
N GLU A 150 -6.65 -20.10 9.53
CA GLU A 150 -6.36 -19.81 8.12
C GLU A 150 -4.98 -20.34 7.68
N GLY A 151 -4.04 -20.51 8.61
CA GLY A 151 -2.70 -21.03 8.32
C GLY A 151 -1.58 -19.98 8.27
N PHE A 152 -1.84 -18.75 8.72
CA PHE A 152 -0.78 -17.77 8.98
C PHE A 152 0.16 -18.28 10.08
N ALA A 153 1.46 -18.06 9.90
CA ALA A 153 2.46 -18.38 10.92
C ALA A 153 2.30 -17.47 12.16
N ARG A 154 1.96 -16.19 11.93
CA ARG A 154 1.63 -15.21 12.96
C ARG A 154 0.50 -14.29 12.49
N ILE A 155 -0.30 -13.83 13.46
CA ILE A 155 -1.31 -12.79 13.27
C ILE A 155 -0.98 -11.67 14.26
N GLU A 156 -0.57 -10.52 13.73
CA GLU A 156 -0.26 -9.30 14.46
C GLU A 156 -1.43 -8.32 14.31
N ARG A 157 -1.64 -7.45 15.31
CA ARG A 157 -2.70 -6.44 15.31
C ARG A 157 -2.11 -5.07 15.54
N GLU A 158 -2.53 -4.12 14.71
CA GLU A 158 -2.25 -2.70 14.90
C GLU A 158 -3.43 -2.06 15.64
N ASP A 159 -3.14 -1.43 16.77
CA ASP A 159 -4.18 -0.89 17.66
C ASP A 159 -4.46 0.60 17.39
N SER A 160 -3.57 1.29 16.67
CA SER A 160 -3.65 2.74 16.49
C SER A 160 -3.92 3.14 15.04
N LEU A 161 -4.97 3.94 14.84
CA LEU A 161 -5.14 4.67 13.60
C LEU A 161 -3.97 5.65 13.38
N PRO A 162 -3.57 5.88 12.12
CA PRO A 162 -2.58 6.90 11.84
C PRO A 162 -3.11 8.25 12.32
N ARG A 163 -2.34 8.95 13.15
CA ARG A 163 -2.62 10.34 13.48
C ARG A 163 -2.46 11.15 12.20
N VAL A 164 -3.55 11.74 11.70
CA VAL A 164 -3.51 12.69 10.58
C VAL A 164 -2.54 13.81 10.95
N SER A 165 -1.36 13.81 10.36
CA SER A 165 -0.42 14.93 10.46
C SER A 165 -0.95 16.07 9.58
N GLY A 166 -1.97 16.80 10.07
CA GLY A 166 -2.64 17.84 9.28
C GLY A 166 -3.20 19.03 10.06
N ILE A 167 -3.21 19.00 11.40
CA ILE A 167 -3.60 20.16 12.22
C ILE A 167 -2.47 20.53 13.18
N THR A 168 -1.30 20.85 12.64
CA THR A 168 -0.37 21.79 13.29
C THR A 168 0.60 22.33 12.25
N LYS A 169 0.41 23.63 11.94
CA LYS A 169 1.36 24.62 11.44
C LYS A 169 2.55 24.09 10.63
N SER A 170 2.49 24.39 9.33
CA SER A 170 3.62 24.71 8.46
C SER A 170 4.88 25.06 9.26
N GLN A 171 5.79 24.10 9.40
CA GLN A 171 7.18 24.43 9.66
C GLN A 171 7.74 24.93 8.35
N SER A 172 7.76 26.26 8.28
CA SER A 172 8.54 27.08 7.36
C SER A 172 9.79 26.36 6.86
N ILE A 173 9.79 26.07 5.56
CA ILE A 173 10.98 25.75 4.80
C ILE A 173 11.96 26.91 5.00
N ALA A 174 13.01 26.69 5.80
CA ALA A 174 14.14 27.59 5.87
C ALA A 174 14.79 27.63 4.49
N ARG A 175 14.75 28.80 3.86
CA ARG A 175 15.43 29.15 2.60
C ARG A 175 16.89 28.68 2.65
N ARG A 176 17.22 27.65 1.86
CA ARG A 176 18.61 27.31 1.55
C ARG A 176 19.11 28.30 0.50
N GLU A 177 20.06 29.12 0.90
CA GLU A 177 20.79 30.06 0.05
C GLU A 177 21.50 29.32 -1.10
N LYS A 178 21.44 29.92 -2.28
CA LYS A 178 22.17 29.54 -3.49
C LYS A 178 23.67 29.45 -3.19
N LYS A 179 24.23 28.24 -3.26
CA LYS A 179 25.67 28.05 -3.48
C LYS A 179 25.86 27.50 -4.89
N ARG A 180 26.51 28.31 -5.74
CA ARG A 180 27.01 27.94 -7.07
C ARG A 180 27.90 26.71 -6.93
N GLU A 181 27.65 25.68 -7.72
CA GLU A 181 28.60 24.59 -7.96
C GLU A 181 28.87 24.47 -9.47
N GLU A 182 30.09 24.02 -9.73
CA GLU A 182 30.88 24.21 -10.93
C GLU A 182 30.48 23.25 -12.06
N LYS A 183 30.83 23.67 -13.29
CA LYS A 183 30.67 22.90 -14.52
C LYS A 183 31.32 21.52 -14.39
N GLN A 184 30.50 20.47 -14.36
CA GLN A 184 30.97 19.13 -14.69
C GLN A 184 31.03 19.00 -16.22
N ASN A 185 32.22 18.69 -16.74
CA ASN A 185 32.44 18.39 -18.16
C ASN A 185 31.71 17.09 -18.54
N PRO A 186 31.19 16.98 -19.77
CA PRO A 186 30.51 15.76 -20.22
C PRO A 186 31.49 14.59 -20.39
N ILE A 187 31.00 13.41 -20.02
CA ILE A 187 31.65 12.09 -20.17
C ILE A 187 31.85 11.82 -21.67
N PRO A 188 33.04 11.38 -22.13
CA PRO A 188 33.24 11.01 -23.52
C PRO A 188 32.50 9.70 -23.83
N LEU A 189 31.47 9.80 -24.68
CA LEU A 189 30.87 8.67 -25.36
C LEU A 189 31.79 8.25 -26.52
N PHE A 190 31.97 6.94 -26.66
CA PHE A 190 32.75 6.23 -27.70
C PHE A 190 34.26 6.13 -27.47
N ALA A 191 34.66 5.01 -26.85
CA ALA A 191 35.91 4.33 -27.16
C ALA A 191 35.55 3.00 -27.84
N GLY A 192 35.87 2.91 -29.13
CA GLY A 192 35.58 1.80 -30.03
C GLY A 192 35.84 2.24 -31.45
#